data_AF-A0A7W6EY67-F1
#
_entry.id   AF-A0A7W6EY67-F1
#
_cell.length_a   1.000
_cell.length_b   1.000
_cell.length_c   1.000
_cell.angle_alpha   90.00
_cell.angle_beta   90.00
_cell.angle_gamma   90.00
#
_symmetry.space_group_name_H-M   'P 1'
#
loop_
_entity.id
_entity.type
_entity.pdbx_description
1 polymer ?
#
loop_
_entity_poly.entity_id
_entity_poly.type
_entity_poly.pdbx_seq_one_letter_code
_entity_poly.pdbx_strand_id
1 'polypeptide(L)'
;MVLGVDVQIEAMRAIWPEFALLARQAETAMWEGPVRPLLQTYRVGILYRAPLLIENLDPRRLQPRVSILSPALRPRPGDPEGRLPHVYYSPGGDVTLCLLDAEAGDWSPADLIAETTVPWTIEWLAAYEGWRATGKWTASGRHVEAARG
;
A
#
# COMPACT_ATOMS: atom_id res chain seq x y z
N MET A 1 17.54 -12.75 1.88
CA MET A 1 16.81 -13.82 2.60
C MET A 1 15.38 -13.37 2.68
N VAL A 2 14.40 -14.21 2.31
CA VAL A 2 12.97 -13.83 2.39
C VAL A 2 12.56 -13.77 3.86
N LEU A 3 11.86 -12.71 4.26
CA LEU A 3 11.30 -12.61 5.61
C LEU A 3 9.96 -13.34 5.68
N GLY A 4 9.85 -14.27 6.63
CA GLY A 4 8.59 -14.97 6.91
C GLY A 4 7.54 -14.05 7.54
N VAL A 5 6.28 -14.48 7.51
CA VAL A 5 5.17 -13.66 8.01
C VAL A 5 5.30 -13.30 9.49
N ASP A 6 5.87 -14.17 10.31
CA ASP A 6 6.01 -13.92 11.76
C ASP A 6 6.99 -12.77 12.05
N VAL A 7 8.07 -12.65 11.27
CA VAL A 7 9.01 -11.52 11.37
C VAL A 7 8.31 -10.20 11.01
N GLN A 8 7.45 -10.22 10.00
CA GLN A 8 6.66 -9.04 9.61
C GLN A 8 5.66 -8.66 10.69
N ILE A 9 5.01 -9.64 11.34
CA ILE A 9 4.10 -9.41 12.47
C ILE A 9 4.82 -8.79 13.65
N GLU A 10 6.01 -9.30 14.01
CA GLU A 10 6.82 -8.77 15.11
C GLU A 10 7.26 -7.33 14.84
N ALA A 11 7.76 -7.05 13.62
CA ALA A 11 8.15 -5.71 13.23
C ALA A 11 6.97 -4.73 13.22
N MET A 12 5.82 -5.13 12.67
CA MET A 12 4.60 -4.31 12.71
C MET A 12 4.18 -3.99 14.15
N ARG A 13 4.21 -4.97 15.06
CA ARG A 13 3.89 -4.75 16.48
C ARG A 13 4.86 -3.79 17.16
N ALA A 14 6.15 -3.87 16.83
CA ALA A 14 7.20 -3.06 17.44
C ALA A 14 7.18 -1.60 16.93
N ILE A 15 7.01 -1.41 15.62
CA ILE A 15 7.15 -0.09 14.96
C ILE A 15 5.79 0.63 14.88
N TRP A 16 4.71 -0.11 14.62
CA TRP A 16 3.35 0.42 14.44
C TRP A 16 2.35 -0.28 15.36
N PRO A 17 2.45 -0.11 16.69
CA PRO A 17 1.61 -0.82 17.65
C PRO A 17 0.10 -0.54 17.50
N GLU A 18 -0.28 0.56 16.84
CA GLU A 18 -1.68 0.90 16.55
C GLU A 18 -2.25 0.13 15.35
N PHE A 19 -1.42 -0.53 14.54
CA PHE A 19 -1.86 -1.47 13.50
C PHE A 19 -2.16 -2.83 14.13
N ALA A 20 -3.41 -3.05 14.47
CA ALA A 20 -3.88 -4.31 15.05
C ALA A 20 -3.82 -5.44 14.00
N LEU A 21 -3.23 -6.58 14.39
CA LEU A 21 -3.30 -7.81 13.61
C LEU A 21 -4.72 -8.37 13.71
N LEU A 22 -5.46 -8.37 12.60
CA LEU A 22 -6.83 -8.87 12.55
C LEU A 22 -6.91 -10.36 12.25
N ALA A 23 -6.00 -10.85 11.42
CA ALA A 23 -5.95 -12.26 11.03
C ALA A 23 -4.54 -12.67 10.65
N ARG A 24 -4.22 -13.93 10.95
CA ARG A 24 -3.06 -14.65 10.43
C ARG A 24 -3.52 -16.00 9.91
N GLN A 25 -3.23 -16.31 8.66
CA GLN A 25 -3.57 -17.59 8.01
C GLN A 25 -2.39 -18.05 7.14
N ALA A 26 -1.75 -19.15 7.54
CA ALA A 26 -0.50 -19.61 6.92
C ALA A 26 0.51 -18.44 6.82
N GLU A 27 1.02 -18.16 5.61
CA GLU A 27 1.96 -17.06 5.34
C GLU A 27 1.28 -15.69 5.12
N THR A 28 -0.02 -15.59 5.40
CA THR A 28 -0.80 -14.37 5.21
C THR A 28 -1.10 -13.70 6.54
N ALA A 29 -0.95 -12.38 6.59
CA ALA A 29 -1.35 -11.55 7.71
C ALA A 29 -2.11 -10.31 7.25
N MET A 30 -3.06 -9.88 8.09
CA MET A 30 -3.92 -8.73 7.85
C MET A 30 -3.84 -7.79 9.04
N TRP A 31 -3.63 -6.51 8.77
CA TRP A 31 -3.61 -5.46 9.79
C TRP A 31 -4.60 -4.36 9.45
N GLU A 32 -5.11 -3.72 10.50
CA GLU A 32 -5.80 -2.44 10.40
C GLU A 32 -5.25 -1.46 11.42
N GLY A 33 -5.00 -0.23 10.99
CA GLY A 33 -4.50 0.81 11.88
C GLY A 33 -4.78 2.23 11.38
N PRO A 34 -4.68 3.22 12.27
CA PRO A 34 -4.75 4.61 11.91
C PRO A 34 -3.44 5.11 11.30
N VAL A 35 -3.53 6.02 10.34
CA VAL A 35 -2.41 6.87 9.93
C VAL A 35 -2.90 8.30 9.79
N ARG A 36 -2.05 9.27 10.11
CA ARG A 36 -2.35 10.70 9.93
C ARG A 36 -1.22 11.36 9.14
N PRO A 37 -1.36 11.54 7.82
CA PRO A 37 -0.37 12.20 6.99
C PRO A 37 -0.21 13.68 7.35
N LEU A 38 -1.19 14.54 7.01
CA LEU A 38 -1.15 15.98 7.32
C LEU A 38 -2.47 16.41 7.98
N LEU A 39 -3.60 16.31 7.26
CA LEU A 39 -4.83 17.00 7.63
C LEU A 39 -5.81 16.14 8.43
N GLN A 40 -5.92 14.85 8.10
CA GLN A 40 -6.92 13.96 8.70
C GLN A 40 -6.37 12.56 8.96
N THR A 41 -7.05 11.82 9.85
CA THR A 41 -6.71 10.42 10.13
C THR A 41 -7.46 9.51 9.16
N TYR A 42 -6.73 8.54 8.60
CA TYR A 42 -7.27 7.46 7.79
C TYR A 42 -7.16 6.15 8.53
N ARG A 43 -8.16 5.29 8.41
CA ARG A 43 -8.07 3.88 8.77
C ARG A 43 -7.61 3.11 7.54
N VAL A 44 -6.50 2.40 7.69
CA VAL A 44 -5.82 1.68 6.61
C VAL A 44 -5.91 0.19 6.89
N GLY A 45 -6.21 -0.59 5.85
CA GLY A 45 -6.09 -2.04 5.84
C GLY A 45 -4.85 -2.46 5.06
N ILE A 46 -4.08 -3.41 5.60
CA ILE A 46 -2.91 -3.99 4.95
C ILE A 46 -3.08 -5.51 4.92
N LEU A 47 -2.99 -6.10 3.73
CA LEU A 47 -2.94 -7.54 3.52
C LEU A 47 -1.59 -7.90 2.91
N TYR A 48 -0.84 -8.78 3.57
CA TYR A 48 0.43 -9.27 3.07
C TYR A 48 0.49 -10.80 3.11
N ARG A 49 1.06 -11.40 2.07
CA ARG A 49 1.40 -12.82 2.03
C ARG A 49 2.90 -12.95 1.80
N ALA A 50 3.62 -13.43 2.80
CA ALA A 50 5.03 -13.73 2.65
C ALA A 50 5.21 -14.82 1.56
N PRO A 51 6.14 -14.63 0.60
CA PRO A 51 6.38 -15.65 -0.42
C PRO A 51 7.13 -16.84 0.16
N LEU A 52 6.85 -18.03 -0.35
CA LEU A 52 7.65 -19.22 -0.06
C LEU A 52 8.95 -19.20 -0.87
N LEU A 53 10.02 -19.82 -0.35
CA LEU A 53 11.38 -19.77 -0.92
C LEU A 53 11.48 -20.26 -2.39
N ILE A 54 10.51 -21.05 -2.85
CA ILE A 54 10.49 -21.63 -4.21
C ILE A 54 9.59 -20.87 -5.19
N GLU A 55 9.02 -19.73 -4.77
CA GLU A 55 8.10 -18.95 -5.60
C GLU A 55 8.81 -17.94 -6.49
N ASN A 56 8.15 -17.53 -7.58
CA ASN A 56 8.59 -16.40 -8.39
C ASN A 56 8.47 -15.11 -7.56
N LEU A 57 9.60 -14.45 -7.31
CA LEU A 57 9.71 -13.28 -6.42
C LEU A 57 9.41 -11.94 -7.10
N ASP A 58 8.51 -11.90 -8.09
CA ASP A 58 8.10 -10.66 -8.76
C ASP A 58 7.39 -9.70 -7.78
N PRO A 59 7.98 -8.52 -7.46
CA PRO A 59 7.39 -7.55 -6.55
C PRO A 59 5.99 -7.10 -6.95
N ARG A 60 5.68 -7.05 -8.25
CA ARG A 60 4.34 -6.66 -8.75
C ARG A 60 3.24 -7.59 -8.26
N ARG A 61 3.58 -8.85 -7.95
CA ARG A 61 2.65 -9.87 -7.45
C ARG A 61 2.67 -9.99 -5.94
N LEU A 62 3.83 -9.74 -5.34
CA LEU A 62 4.11 -10.00 -3.93
C LEU A 62 3.94 -8.80 -3.01
N GLN A 63 3.85 -7.60 -3.58
CA GLN A 63 3.69 -6.38 -2.80
C GLN A 63 2.46 -6.45 -1.86
N PRO A 64 2.55 -5.83 -0.68
CA PRO A 64 1.40 -5.70 0.20
C PRO A 64 0.24 -4.99 -0.48
N ARG A 65 -0.98 -5.46 -0.22
CA ARG A 65 -2.21 -4.81 -0.68
C ARG A 65 -2.68 -3.86 0.40
N VAL A 66 -2.68 -2.58 0.08
CA VAL A 66 -3.11 -1.52 1.00
C VAL A 66 -4.43 -0.91 0.54
N SER A 67 -5.39 -0.84 1.45
CA SER A 67 -6.70 -0.22 1.22
C SER A 67 -6.98 0.89 2.24
N ILE A 68 -7.72 1.91 1.80
CA ILE A 68 -8.20 2.98 2.68
C ILE A 68 -9.64 2.64 3.08
N LEU A 69 -9.83 2.28 4.34
CA LEU A 69 -11.12 1.83 4.88
C LEU A 69 -12.01 3.02 5.25
N SER A 70 -11.41 4.06 5.84
CA SER A 70 -12.13 5.31 6.12
C SER A 70 -11.19 6.51 6.27
N PRO A 71 -11.67 7.73 5.96
CA PRO A 71 -12.82 7.97 5.10
C PRO A 71 -12.54 7.50 3.67
N ALA A 72 -13.60 7.22 2.91
CA ALA A 72 -13.48 6.79 1.53
C ALA A 72 -12.71 7.81 0.67
N LEU A 73 -11.80 7.31 -0.17
CA LEU A 73 -11.11 8.12 -1.17
C LEU A 73 -12.12 8.71 -2.16
N ARG A 74 -11.86 9.94 -2.62
CA ARG A 74 -12.78 10.71 -3.47
C ARG A 74 -12.19 10.88 -4.87
N PRO A 75 -12.69 10.13 -5.86
CA PRO A 75 -12.19 10.21 -7.22
C PRO A 75 -12.39 11.59 -7.87
N ARG A 76 -11.58 11.91 -8.88
CA ARG A 76 -11.73 13.07 -9.77
C ARG A 76 -11.88 12.59 -11.21
N PRO A 77 -13.11 12.48 -11.74
CA PRO A 77 -13.32 12.11 -13.13
C PRO A 77 -12.66 13.12 -14.07
N GLY A 78 -11.92 12.62 -15.06
CA GLY A 78 -11.25 13.45 -16.06
C GLY A 78 -9.94 14.11 -15.62
N ASP A 79 -9.41 13.76 -14.45
CA ASP A 79 -8.09 14.24 -14.01
C ASP A 79 -6.96 13.59 -14.84
N PRO A 80 -5.90 14.33 -15.23
CA PRO A 80 -4.78 13.78 -16.00
C PRO A 80 -4.06 12.61 -15.29
N GLU A 81 -4.07 12.59 -13.96
CA GLU A 81 -3.48 11.54 -13.13
C GLU A 81 -4.39 10.31 -12.97
N GLY A 82 -5.54 10.30 -13.66
CA GLY A 82 -6.58 9.29 -13.52
C GLY A 82 -7.58 9.59 -12.40
N ARG A 83 -8.61 8.73 -12.29
CA ARG A 83 -9.71 8.94 -11.32
C ARG A 83 -9.24 8.99 -9.88
N LEU A 84 -8.26 8.17 -9.54
CA LEU A 84 -7.44 8.24 -8.33
C LEU A 84 -6.01 7.95 -8.80
N PRO A 85 -5.01 8.78 -8.44
CA PRO A 85 -3.63 8.56 -8.85
C PRO A 85 -3.04 7.33 -8.16
N HIS A 86 -2.19 6.56 -8.84
CA HIS A 86 -1.41 5.48 -8.24
C HIS A 86 -2.26 4.48 -7.44
N VAL A 87 -3.28 3.91 -8.09
CA VAL A 87 -4.07 2.81 -7.52
C VAL A 87 -4.31 1.70 -8.54
N TYR A 88 -4.55 0.49 -8.03
CA TYR A 88 -5.09 -0.63 -8.79
C TYR A 88 -6.58 -0.77 -8.51
N TYR A 89 -7.37 -0.88 -9.59
CA TYR A 89 -8.79 -1.17 -9.52
C TYR A 89 -9.01 -2.67 -9.68
N SER A 90 -9.72 -3.28 -8.73
CA SER A 90 -10.24 -4.64 -8.91
C SER A 90 -11.44 -4.61 -9.89
N PRO A 91 -11.78 -5.74 -10.55
CA PRO A 91 -13.01 -5.83 -11.33
C PRO A 91 -14.29 -5.53 -10.54
N GLY A 92 -14.25 -5.71 -9.21
CA GLY A 92 -15.36 -5.38 -8.29
C GLY A 92 -15.43 -3.90 -7.90
N GLY A 93 -14.46 -3.08 -8.33
CA GLY A 93 -14.38 -1.66 -8.01
C GLY A 93 -13.59 -1.33 -6.74
N ASP A 94 -12.99 -2.33 -6.08
CA ASP A 94 -12.12 -2.11 -4.94
C ASP A 94 -10.83 -1.42 -5.37
N VAL A 95 -10.28 -0.60 -4.47
CA VAL A 95 -9.08 0.19 -4.71
C VAL A 95 -7.97 -0.32 -3.80
N THR A 96 -6.83 -0.67 -4.41
CA THR A 96 -5.58 -0.95 -3.69
C THR A 96 -4.55 0.11 -4.07
N LEU A 97 -3.81 0.66 -3.11
CA LEU A 97 -2.77 1.65 -3.39
C LEU A 97 -1.60 1.02 -4.16
N CYS A 98 -1.06 1.77 -5.11
CA CYS A 98 0.21 1.49 -5.76
C CYS A 98 1.30 2.28 -5.02
N LEU A 99 2.08 1.61 -4.18
CA LEU A 99 3.02 2.25 -3.25
C LEU A 99 4.49 2.15 -3.66
N LEU A 100 4.82 1.29 -4.63
CA LEU A 100 6.21 1.03 -5.00
C LEU A 100 6.39 0.96 -6.51
N ASP A 101 7.59 1.31 -6.96
CA ASP A 101 8.05 1.11 -8.32
C ASP A 101 8.86 -0.20 -8.41
N ALA A 102 8.20 -1.27 -8.85
CA ALA A 102 8.83 -2.59 -8.95
C ALA A 102 10.03 -2.61 -9.91
N GLU A 103 10.12 -1.67 -10.84
CA GLU A 103 11.22 -1.55 -11.79
C GLU A 103 12.37 -0.70 -11.26
N ALA A 104 12.15 0.12 -10.23
CA ALA A 104 13.21 0.84 -9.53
C ALA A 104 13.96 -0.07 -8.55
N GLY A 105 13.39 -1.23 -8.21
CA GLY A 105 13.97 -2.15 -7.23
C GLY A 105 13.79 -1.68 -5.78
N ASP A 106 12.84 -0.77 -5.52
CA ASP A 106 12.62 -0.13 -4.23
C ASP A 106 12.15 -1.10 -3.14
N TRP A 107 11.70 -2.30 -3.52
CA TRP A 107 11.16 -3.28 -2.59
C TRP A 107 11.45 -4.71 -3.03
N SER A 108 11.72 -5.54 -2.03
CA SER A 108 11.85 -6.98 -2.12
C SER A 108 11.16 -7.67 -0.94
N PRO A 109 10.89 -8.99 -1.04
CA PRO A 109 10.41 -9.77 0.10
C PRO A 109 11.40 -9.89 1.28
N ALA A 110 12.59 -9.32 1.17
CA ALA A 110 13.54 -9.21 2.27
C ALA A 110 13.31 -7.94 3.12
N ASP A 111 12.44 -7.03 2.67
CA ASP A 111 12.18 -5.75 3.34
C ASP A 111 11.00 -5.85 4.31
N LEU A 112 11.08 -5.10 5.40
CA LEU A 112 10.01 -5.03 6.39
C LEU A 112 8.88 -4.14 5.88
N ILE A 113 7.64 -4.65 5.88
CA ILE A 113 6.47 -3.85 5.50
C ILE A 113 6.24 -2.70 6.48
N ALA A 114 6.67 -2.88 7.73
CA ALA A 114 6.65 -1.84 8.76
C ALA A 114 7.57 -0.65 8.41
N GLU A 115 8.67 -0.89 7.69
CA GLU A 115 9.64 0.16 7.33
C GLU A 115 9.43 0.71 5.91
N THR A 116 8.61 0.04 5.10
CA THR A 116 8.36 0.39 3.69
C THR A 116 6.90 0.78 3.48
N THR A 117 5.99 -0.17 3.61
CA THR A 117 4.57 -0.05 3.23
C THR A 117 3.82 0.98 4.06
N VAL A 118 3.99 1.00 5.39
CA VAL A 118 3.30 1.98 6.24
C VAL A 118 3.81 3.41 5.96
N PRO A 119 5.14 3.69 5.96
CA PRO A 119 5.66 4.99 5.55
C PRO A 119 5.20 5.42 4.15
N TRP A 120 5.27 4.55 3.14
CA TRP A 120 4.82 4.89 1.79
C TRP A 120 3.31 5.13 1.71
N THR A 121 2.51 4.46 2.54
CA THR A 121 1.08 4.78 2.66
C THR A 121 0.86 6.20 3.19
N ILE A 122 1.67 6.64 4.17
CA ILE A 122 1.61 8.00 4.71
C ILE A 122 2.00 9.02 3.63
N GLU A 123 3.08 8.75 2.87
CA GLU A 123 3.53 9.61 1.77
C GLU A 123 2.47 9.71 0.65
N TRP A 124 1.90 8.58 0.24
CA TRP A 124 0.82 8.54 -0.74
C TRP A 124 -0.38 9.34 -0.27
N LEU A 125 -0.78 9.20 1.00
CA LEU A 125 -1.91 9.94 1.55
C LEU A 125 -1.63 11.45 1.68
N ALA A 126 -0.39 11.84 2.00
CA ALA A 126 0.02 13.25 1.99
C ALA A 126 -0.08 13.85 0.57
N ALA A 127 0.39 13.13 -0.44
CA ALA A 127 0.24 13.53 -1.84
C ALA A 127 -1.22 13.55 -2.28
N TYR A 128 -2.04 12.61 -1.83
CA TYR A 128 -3.48 12.60 -2.07
C TYR A 128 -4.16 13.82 -1.45
N GLU A 129 -3.88 14.17 -0.20
CA GLU A 129 -4.40 15.38 0.44
C GLU A 129 -3.99 16.64 -0.35
N GLY A 130 -2.74 16.73 -0.77
CA GLY A 130 -2.24 17.81 -1.62
C GLY A 130 -2.92 17.87 -2.99
N TRP A 131 -3.11 16.73 -3.66
CA TRP A 131 -3.83 16.62 -4.94
C TRP A 131 -5.31 16.97 -4.80
N ARG A 132 -5.93 16.59 -3.68
CA ARG A 132 -7.31 16.99 -3.36
C ARG A 132 -7.45 18.50 -3.19
N ALA A 133 -6.41 19.17 -2.66
CA ALA A 133 -6.40 20.62 -2.48
C ALA A 133 -6.04 21.39 -3.76
N THR A 134 -5.08 20.89 -4.55
CA THR A 134 -4.44 21.67 -5.63
C THR A 134 -4.72 21.14 -7.03
N GLY A 135 -5.17 19.89 -7.15
CA GLY A 135 -5.25 19.18 -8.43
C GLY A 135 -3.92 18.81 -9.07
N LYS A 136 -2.81 18.90 -8.32
CA LYS A 136 -1.50 18.46 -8.78
C LYS A 136 -1.03 17.31 -7.90
N TRP A 137 -0.70 16.18 -8.52
CA TRP A 137 -0.06 15.08 -7.84
C TRP A 137 1.43 15.40 -7.65
N THR A 138 1.98 15.05 -6.49
CA THR A 138 3.32 15.47 -6.07
C THR A 138 4.19 14.34 -5.52
N ALA A 139 3.62 13.15 -5.31
CA ALA A 139 4.43 11.99 -4.92
C ALA A 139 5.24 11.48 -6.12
N SER A 140 6.47 11.07 -5.83
CA SER A 140 7.35 10.36 -6.75
C SER A 140 6.90 8.91 -6.96
N GLY A 141 7.31 8.32 -8.08
CA GLY A 141 7.06 6.91 -8.43
C GLY A 141 6.53 6.78 -9.86
N ARG A 142 6.97 5.75 -10.60
CA ARG A 142 6.40 5.49 -11.93
C ARG A 142 5.01 4.89 -11.80
N HIS A 143 4.04 5.50 -12.50
CA HIS A 143 2.71 4.93 -12.64
C HIS A 143 2.77 3.81 -13.70
N VAL A 144 2.57 2.55 -13.29
CA VAL A 144 2.25 1.50 -14.27
C VAL A 144 0.77 1.66 -14.58
N GLU A 145 0.43 2.38 -15.66
CA GLU A 145 -0.92 2.28 -16.21
C GLU A 145 -1.19 0.80 -16.49
N ALA A 146 -2.28 0.26 -15.94
CA ALA A 146 -2.84 -0.95 -16.51
C ALA A 146 -3.20 -0.62 -17.96
N ALA A 147 -2.55 -1.29 -18.92
CA ALA A 147 -2.87 -1.19 -20.33
C ALA A 147 -4.40 -1.24 -20.46
N ARG A 148 -4.96 -0.20 -21.07
CA ARG A 148 -6.39 -0.12 -21.36
C ARG A 148 -6.77 -1.37 -22.15
N GLY A 149 -7.47 -2.29 -21.49
CA GLY A 149 -8.25 -3.34 -22.15
C GLY A 149 -9.57 -2.79 -22.61
#